data_AF-A0A929Y7V1-F1
#
_entry.id   AF-A0A929Y7V1-F1
#
_cell.length_a   1.000
_cell.length_b   1.000
_cell.length_c   1.000
_cell.angle_alpha   90.00
_cell.angle_beta   90.00
_cell.angle_gamma   90.00
#
_symmetry.space_group_name_H-M   'P 1'
#
loop_
_entity.id
_entity.type
_entity.pdbx_description
1 polymer ?
#
loop_
_entity_poly.entity_id
_entity_poly.type
_entity_poly.pdbx_seq_one_letter_code
_entity_poly.pdbx_strand_id
1 'polypeptide(L)'
;MDIKHEYSEKPAELKDDPSVCSRQTFLRHLALFEIGVLIDELVARDDPGRDVQPGGVAYERDPQFSPVAIKLGVVALAAAGMERYHGDEKISREIMEQTRRITHTTDGAYTFDTTIYQDNTEPDQIRQVGEDGLDTERYYSNEQLLKLAKEYHALGKSSMTMLVVDCAEIEEPGYAGMAYQDEDLPRIITRPKAAGSNIYSHEIGHLLAPNGLGEGMLHELMMNCRLEDIDGKTVQFYEADTIQKLVSDGCDLVKTDDRTAINEYASTLSVMGDSASYNDSGVEFRPIYSPAELAFLDPRRKVSRVEASPGTYPLSYNTDKQFGIEVPLPEDHVLRTIIPEADTLFFGPAISHIDDNIPFESDDVEKDIKVFATWNNGRGTALLDIALFDKVQYNGNESVIYADEQLDLVAVSGYSNGEYVRFIKLNSSEGAMRLNDARRRTAERNQIAIQQSS
;
A
#
# COMPACT_ATOMS: atom_id res chain seq x y z
N MET A 1 8.94 19.47 -23.47
CA MET A 1 9.85 18.66 -22.65
C MET A 1 8.91 17.77 -21.89
N ASP A 2 8.79 16.50 -22.29
CA ASP A 2 7.77 15.60 -21.76
C ASP A 2 8.13 15.27 -20.31
N ILE A 3 7.36 15.84 -19.38
CA ILE A 3 7.41 15.53 -17.96
C ILE A 3 6.62 14.23 -17.82
N LYS A 4 7.30 13.13 -17.46
CA LYS A 4 6.62 11.88 -17.15
C LYS A 4 5.99 12.03 -15.76
N HIS A 5 4.68 11.88 -15.70
CA HIS A 5 3.90 11.73 -14.47
C HIS A 5 3.85 10.24 -14.13
N GLU A 6 4.10 9.86 -12.87
CA GLU A 6 4.00 8.44 -12.49
C GLU A 6 2.93 8.13 -11.43
N TYR A 7 2.59 8.99 -10.45
CA TYR A 7 1.48 8.72 -9.48
C TYR A 7 0.78 10.00 -9.00
N SER A 8 -0.56 10.00 -8.88
CA SER A 8 -1.38 11.23 -8.80
C SER A 8 -2.79 11.02 -8.21
N GLU A 9 -3.20 11.75 -7.15
CA GLU A 9 -4.54 11.64 -6.54
C GLU A 9 -5.68 12.38 -7.29
N LYS A 10 -6.44 11.73 -8.18
CA LYS A 10 -7.65 12.35 -8.80
C LYS A 10 -8.94 12.04 -8.02
N PRO A 11 -9.85 12.99 -7.84
CA PRO A 11 -11.29 12.71 -7.75
C PRO A 11 -11.85 12.38 -9.16
N ALA A 12 -12.84 11.49 -9.23
CA ALA A 12 -13.35 10.87 -10.45
C ALA A 12 -13.92 11.87 -11.52
N GLU A 13 -13.40 11.79 -12.76
CA GLU A 13 -14.08 11.45 -14.05
C GLU A 13 -13.28 11.90 -15.32
N LEU A 14 -12.96 10.92 -16.20
CA LEU A 14 -12.81 10.82 -17.70
C LEU A 14 -12.15 11.96 -18.56
N LYS A 15 -11.35 11.76 -19.65
CA LYS A 15 -11.15 10.68 -20.67
C LYS A 15 -9.92 10.92 -21.62
N ASP A 16 -9.27 9.82 -22.10
CA ASP A 16 -8.46 9.44 -23.32
C ASP A 16 -7.39 10.41 -23.96
N ASP A 17 -6.22 10.02 -24.53
CA ASP A 17 -5.78 8.92 -25.46
C ASP A 17 -4.19 8.86 -25.56
N PRO A 18 -3.45 7.96 -26.27
CA PRO A 18 -2.25 7.29 -25.77
C PRO A 18 -0.99 7.51 -26.65
N SER A 19 0.08 6.70 -26.41
CA SER A 19 1.31 6.50 -27.23
C SER A 19 2.57 7.20 -26.68
N VAL A 20 3.80 6.67 -26.64
CA VAL A 20 4.49 5.48 -27.19
C VAL A 20 5.62 5.13 -26.19
N CYS A 21 5.82 3.85 -25.83
CA CYS A 21 7.01 3.40 -25.08
C CYS A 21 8.06 2.82 -26.04
N SER A 22 9.32 3.28 -25.95
CA SER A 22 10.40 2.87 -26.87
C SER A 22 11.13 1.60 -26.40
N ARG A 23 11.47 0.75 -27.37
CA ARG A 23 12.17 -0.56 -27.28
C ARG A 23 13.51 -0.55 -26.54
N GLN A 24 14.05 0.63 -26.19
CA GLN A 24 15.33 0.81 -25.50
C GLN A 24 15.21 0.69 -23.97
N THR A 25 14.02 0.93 -23.40
CA THR A 25 13.74 0.73 -21.97
C THR A 25 13.63 -0.77 -21.64
N PHE A 26 13.05 -1.55 -22.55
CA PHE A 26 12.87 -3.01 -22.42
C PHE A 26 14.20 -3.77 -22.31
N LEU A 27 15.27 -3.31 -22.97
CA LEU A 27 16.56 -4.01 -22.98
C LEU A 27 17.43 -3.71 -21.74
N ARG A 28 17.11 -2.69 -20.93
CA ARG A 28 17.83 -2.45 -19.66
C ARG A 28 17.31 -3.33 -18.51
N HIS A 29 16.07 -3.79 -18.55
CA HIS A 29 15.50 -4.68 -17.52
C HIS A 29 16.00 -6.13 -17.61
N LEU A 30 16.55 -6.56 -18.75
CA LEU A 30 17.09 -7.92 -18.93
C LEU A 30 18.49 -8.13 -18.32
N ALA A 31 19.19 -7.07 -17.90
CA ALA A 31 20.58 -7.16 -17.45
C ALA A 31 20.76 -7.41 -15.94
N LEU A 32 19.68 -7.53 -15.16
CA LEU A 32 19.71 -7.75 -13.70
C LEU A 32 19.35 -9.19 -13.28
N PHE A 33 19.19 -10.12 -14.22
CA PHE A 33 18.68 -11.48 -13.98
C PHE A 33 19.73 -12.58 -13.74
N GLU A 34 21.02 -12.25 -13.57
CA GLU A 34 22.05 -13.27 -13.30
C GLU A 34 22.75 -13.08 -11.95
N ILE A 35 22.88 -14.23 -11.25
CA ILE A 35 23.66 -14.55 -10.04
C ILE A 35 22.81 -14.53 -8.74
N GLY A 36 22.57 -15.63 -8.03
CA GLY A 36 23.10 -16.98 -8.17
C GLY A 36 22.33 -18.03 -7.34
N VAL A 37 22.00 -19.14 -8.00
CA VAL A 37 21.63 -20.41 -7.36
C VAL A 37 22.92 -21.20 -7.20
N LEU A 38 23.29 -21.53 -5.95
CA LEU A 38 24.26 -22.58 -5.68
C LEU A 38 23.65 -23.61 -4.73
N ILE A 39 23.66 -24.80 -5.27
CA ILE A 39 23.18 -26.09 -4.78
C ILE A 39 23.95 -26.48 -3.51
N ASP A 40 23.24 -26.93 -2.48
CA ASP A 40 23.72 -28.00 -1.60
C ASP A 40 22.56 -28.94 -1.31
N GLU A 41 22.53 -30.04 -2.06
CA GLU A 41 21.68 -31.19 -1.86
C GLU A 41 22.45 -32.22 -1.01
N LEU A 42 21.74 -32.99 -0.19
CA LEU A 42 22.06 -34.34 0.33
C LEU A 42 22.11 -34.52 1.87
N VAL A 43 21.32 -35.53 2.27
CA VAL A 43 21.16 -36.21 3.58
C VAL A 43 20.10 -35.54 4.48
N ALA A 44 18.88 -36.06 4.64
CA ALA A 44 18.59 -37.37 5.23
C ALA A 44 17.16 -37.87 4.92
N ARG A 45 17.04 -39.20 4.80
CA ARG A 45 15.77 -39.96 4.81
C ARG A 45 15.40 -40.43 6.23
N ASP A 46 14.10 -40.59 6.42
CA ASP A 46 13.35 -41.46 7.36
C ASP A 46 13.38 -41.17 8.88
N ASP A 47 12.35 -40.44 9.36
CA ASP A 47 11.74 -40.60 10.70
C ASP A 47 10.30 -40.02 10.75
N PRO A 48 9.23 -40.81 10.99
CA PRO A 48 7.87 -40.30 11.11
C PRO A 48 7.61 -39.80 12.54
N GLY A 49 8.02 -38.55 12.82
CA GLY A 49 7.75 -37.93 14.12
C GLY A 49 8.42 -36.58 14.39
N ARG A 50 9.08 -35.98 13.40
CA ARG A 50 9.73 -34.67 13.53
C ARG A 50 8.84 -33.60 12.91
N ASP A 51 8.50 -32.57 13.67
CA ASP A 51 7.96 -31.32 13.12
C ASP A 51 8.88 -30.88 11.98
N VAL A 52 8.35 -30.99 10.76
CA VAL A 52 9.04 -30.54 9.56
C VAL A 52 9.04 -29.02 9.66
N GLN A 53 10.18 -28.44 10.03
CA GLN A 53 10.43 -27.03 9.72
C GLN A 53 10.38 -26.92 8.20
N PRO A 54 9.42 -26.18 7.63
CA PRO A 54 9.29 -26.06 6.18
C PRO A 54 10.54 -25.39 5.61
N GLY A 55 11.01 -25.90 4.48
CA GLY A 55 12.22 -25.45 3.77
C GLY A 55 12.07 -24.08 3.12
N GLY A 56 11.91 -23.04 3.93
CA GLY A 56 12.05 -21.64 3.54
C GLY A 56 13.33 -21.06 4.11
N VAL A 57 14.10 -20.34 3.29
CA VAL A 57 15.23 -19.55 3.81
C VAL A 57 14.66 -18.23 4.29
N ALA A 58 14.62 -18.01 5.61
CA ALA A 58 14.38 -16.67 6.13
C ALA A 58 15.60 -15.80 5.80
N TYR A 59 15.35 -14.70 5.09
CA TYR A 59 16.38 -13.71 4.79
C TYR A 59 15.89 -12.32 5.15
N GLU A 60 16.84 -11.44 5.43
CA GLU A 60 16.61 -10.00 5.42
C GLU A 60 16.77 -9.55 3.97
N ARG A 61 15.79 -8.80 3.45
CA ARG A 61 15.83 -8.34 2.04
C ARG A 61 17.10 -7.53 1.76
N ASP A 62 17.59 -6.81 2.78
CA ASP A 62 18.93 -6.23 2.79
C ASP A 62 19.46 -6.08 4.24
N PRO A 63 20.30 -7.01 4.74
CA PRO A 63 20.87 -6.91 6.08
C PRO A 63 21.89 -5.77 6.23
N GLN A 64 22.29 -5.11 5.13
CA GLN A 64 23.18 -3.95 5.13
C GLN A 64 22.41 -2.63 5.08
N PHE A 65 21.07 -2.66 5.03
CA PHE A 65 20.25 -1.48 5.05
C PHE A 65 20.58 -0.61 6.27
N SER A 66 20.85 0.67 6.00
CA SER A 66 21.10 1.67 7.04
C SER A 66 19.93 2.64 7.06
N PRO A 67 19.41 3.00 8.26
CA PRO A 67 18.37 4.01 8.37
C PRO A 67 18.67 5.27 7.55
N VAL A 68 17.66 5.74 6.83
CA VAL A 68 17.74 6.89 5.94
C VAL A 68 17.37 8.15 6.72
N ALA A 69 18.30 9.11 6.76
CA ALA A 69 18.03 10.44 7.29
C ALA A 69 17.62 11.38 6.15
N ILE A 70 16.35 11.79 6.14
CA ILE A 70 15.76 12.66 5.13
C ILE A 70 15.80 14.11 5.62
N LYS A 71 16.44 14.98 4.83
CA LYS A 71 16.33 16.43 5.02
C LYS A 71 15.13 16.95 4.24
N LEU A 72 14.03 17.20 4.93
CA LEU A 72 12.78 17.66 4.33
C LEU A 72 12.69 19.18 4.36
N GLY A 73 12.74 19.83 3.21
CA GLY A 73 12.48 21.26 3.07
C GLY A 73 11.01 21.50 2.74
N VAL A 74 10.24 22.03 3.68
CA VAL A 74 8.82 22.38 3.49
C VAL A 74 8.71 23.86 3.18
N VAL A 75 7.95 24.23 2.16
CA VAL A 75 7.69 25.63 1.80
C VAL A 75 6.18 25.86 1.83
N ALA A 76 5.70 26.63 2.79
CA ALA A 76 4.32 27.08 2.81
C ALA A 76 4.19 28.31 1.90
N LEU A 77 3.49 28.14 0.76
CA LEU A 77 3.19 29.23 -0.17
C LEU A 77 1.96 29.99 0.31
N ALA A 78 2.16 31.22 0.75
CA ALA A 78 1.14 32.08 1.33
C ALA A 78 1.24 33.50 0.74
N ALA A 79 0.80 33.65 -0.52
CA ALA A 79 0.83 34.91 -1.25
C ALA A 79 0.19 36.07 -0.45
N ALA A 80 0.85 37.22 -0.46
CA ALA A 80 0.43 38.36 0.34
C ALA A 80 -0.99 38.83 -0.04
N GLY A 81 -1.87 38.97 0.97
CA GLY A 81 -3.24 39.43 0.77
C GLY A 81 -4.21 38.37 0.26
N MET A 82 -3.77 37.12 0.08
CA MET A 82 -4.65 35.98 -0.17
C MET A 82 -5.03 35.29 1.15
N GLU A 83 -6.26 34.78 1.23
CA GLU A 83 -6.72 34.00 2.38
C GLU A 83 -5.93 32.69 2.46
N ARG A 84 -5.69 32.24 3.69
CA ARG A 84 -4.94 31.01 3.97
C ARG A 84 -5.88 29.89 4.35
N TYR A 85 -5.63 28.68 3.85
CA TYR A 85 -6.45 27.52 4.17
C TYR A 85 -6.16 26.99 5.57
N HIS A 86 -4.89 26.71 5.90
CA HIS A 86 -4.47 26.07 7.14
C HIS A 86 -3.62 26.99 8.03
N GLY A 87 -2.76 27.84 7.46
CA GLY A 87 -1.83 28.65 8.24
C GLY A 87 -0.57 27.89 8.68
N ASP A 88 0.50 28.61 8.99
CA ASP A 88 1.84 28.01 9.21
C ASP A 88 1.87 27.06 10.41
N GLU A 89 1.19 27.42 11.50
CA GLU A 89 1.18 26.64 12.73
C GLU A 89 0.54 25.26 12.50
N LYS A 90 -0.57 25.23 11.75
CA LYS A 90 -1.26 23.98 11.41
C LYS A 90 -0.40 23.13 10.48
N ILE A 91 0.11 23.70 9.39
CA ILE A 91 0.99 23.01 8.43
C ILE A 91 2.21 22.42 9.15
N SER A 92 2.89 23.23 9.98
CA SER A 92 4.06 22.79 10.73
C SER A 92 3.75 21.64 11.68
N ARG A 93 2.65 21.75 12.44
CA ARG A 93 2.24 20.69 13.37
C ARG A 93 1.93 19.39 12.64
N GLU A 94 1.16 19.46 11.56
CA GLU A 94 0.72 18.31 10.78
C GLU A 94 1.90 17.59 10.11
N ILE A 95 2.83 18.31 9.49
CA ILE A 95 4.01 17.69 8.88
C ILE A 95 4.90 17.02 9.93
N MET A 96 5.09 17.66 11.08
CA MET A 96 5.86 17.07 12.17
C MET A 96 5.18 15.82 12.74
N GLU A 97 3.85 15.77 12.78
CA GLU A 97 3.09 14.60 13.19
C GLU A 97 3.23 13.47 12.16
N GLN A 98 3.01 13.74 10.88
CA GLN A 98 3.05 12.73 9.83
C GLN A 98 4.46 12.14 9.62
N THR A 99 5.51 12.97 9.68
CA THR A 99 6.90 12.48 9.63
C THR A 99 7.28 11.62 10.85
N ARG A 100 6.73 11.91 12.04
CA ARG A 100 6.89 11.05 13.22
C ARG A 100 6.16 9.72 13.03
N ARG A 101 4.93 9.73 12.51
CA ARG A 101 4.16 8.50 12.23
C ARG A 101 4.89 7.58 11.25
N ILE A 102 5.49 8.14 10.20
CA ILE A 102 6.36 7.39 9.28
C ILE A 102 7.55 6.78 10.03
N THR A 103 8.26 7.60 10.81
CA THR A 103 9.43 7.16 11.60
C THR A 103 9.05 6.01 12.54
N HIS A 104 7.91 6.12 13.22
CA HIS A 104 7.44 5.11 14.17
C HIS A 104 7.00 3.82 13.48
N THR A 105 6.14 3.92 12.45
CA THR A 105 5.63 2.77 11.68
C THR A 105 6.74 1.96 11.02
N THR A 106 7.82 2.63 10.62
CA THR A 106 8.98 2.00 9.98
C THR A 106 10.09 1.61 10.97
N ASP A 107 9.83 1.64 12.28
CA ASP A 107 10.81 1.36 13.35
C ASP A 107 12.16 2.10 13.13
N GLY A 108 12.05 3.38 12.80
CA GLY A 108 13.20 4.26 12.55
C GLY A 108 13.96 4.00 11.26
N ALA A 109 13.46 3.20 10.31
CA ALA A 109 14.09 3.05 9.00
C ALA A 109 14.22 4.40 8.26
N TYR A 110 13.30 5.33 8.53
CA TYR A 110 13.34 6.70 8.04
C TYR A 110 13.25 7.67 9.20
N THR A 111 14.10 8.69 9.19
CA THR A 111 14.05 9.81 10.14
C THR A 111 14.08 11.13 9.38
N PHE A 112 13.45 12.17 9.94
CA PHE A 112 13.25 13.42 9.24
C PHE A 112 13.89 14.59 10.00
N ASP A 113 14.74 15.34 9.29
CA ASP A 113 15.22 16.67 9.67
C ASP A 113 14.46 17.70 8.84
N THR A 114 13.39 18.24 9.42
CA THR A 114 12.43 19.10 8.72
C THR A 114 12.75 20.57 8.93
N THR A 115 12.96 21.30 7.84
CA THR A 115 13.04 22.77 7.84
C THR A 115 11.83 23.36 7.13
N ILE A 116 11.16 24.31 7.76
CA ILE A 116 9.96 24.95 7.22
C ILE A 116 10.26 26.39 6.84
N TYR A 117 9.90 26.74 5.61
CA TYR A 117 10.01 28.06 5.01
C TYR A 117 8.64 28.64 4.75
N GLN A 118 8.58 29.97 4.76
CA GLN A 118 7.43 30.74 4.29
C GLN A 118 7.84 31.46 3.01
N ASP A 119 6.99 31.38 2.00
CA ASP A 119 7.17 32.09 0.74
C ASP A 119 5.87 32.82 0.37
N ASN A 120 5.99 34.11 0.05
CA ASN A 120 4.86 34.99 -0.26
C ASN A 120 4.74 35.28 -1.77
N THR A 121 5.39 34.47 -2.62
CA THR A 121 5.33 34.58 -4.08
C THR A 121 3.88 34.50 -4.53
N GLU A 122 3.44 35.45 -5.37
CA GLU A 122 2.09 35.43 -5.91
C GLU A 122 1.94 34.37 -7.02
N PRO A 123 0.75 33.74 -7.16
CA PRO A 123 0.46 32.87 -8.29
C PRO A 123 0.62 33.62 -9.61
N ASP A 124 1.29 33.01 -10.59
CA ASP A 124 1.65 33.64 -11.85
C ASP A 124 0.55 33.58 -12.92
N GLN A 125 -0.50 32.77 -12.71
CA GLN A 125 -1.57 32.55 -13.68
C GLN A 125 -2.96 32.79 -13.13
N ILE A 126 -3.90 33.02 -14.04
CA ILE A 126 -5.33 33.18 -13.77
C ILE A 126 -6.12 32.35 -14.78
N ARG A 127 -7.15 31.63 -14.33
CA ARG A 127 -8.13 30.95 -15.18
C ARG A 127 -9.55 31.40 -14.84
N GLN A 128 -10.45 31.34 -15.82
CA GLN A 128 -11.89 31.47 -15.58
C GLN A 128 -12.43 30.16 -15.01
N VAL A 129 -13.30 30.26 -14.01
CA VAL A 129 -13.97 29.13 -13.35
C VAL A 129 -15.47 29.38 -13.26
N GLY A 130 -16.25 28.32 -13.04
CA GLY A 130 -17.72 28.38 -13.00
C GLY A 130 -18.40 28.29 -14.37
N GLU A 131 -19.67 27.88 -14.40
CA GLU A 131 -20.46 27.69 -15.63
C GLU A 131 -20.68 28.98 -16.43
N ASP A 132 -20.67 30.14 -15.74
CA ASP A 132 -20.84 31.45 -16.36
C ASP A 132 -19.51 32.11 -16.77
N GLY A 133 -18.37 31.52 -16.39
CA GLY A 133 -17.02 32.03 -16.66
C GLY A 133 -16.73 33.42 -16.09
N LEU A 134 -17.54 33.88 -15.13
CA LEU A 134 -17.39 35.20 -14.51
C LEU A 134 -16.42 35.19 -13.34
N ASP A 135 -16.26 34.04 -12.69
CA ASP A 135 -15.31 33.86 -11.60
C ASP A 135 -13.90 33.63 -12.16
N THR A 136 -12.91 34.18 -11.46
CA THR A 136 -11.50 33.99 -11.82
C THR A 136 -10.75 33.40 -10.64
N GLU A 137 -9.91 32.42 -10.94
CA GLU A 137 -9.10 31.71 -9.98
C GLU A 137 -7.62 31.92 -10.29
N ARG A 138 -6.87 32.32 -9.28
CA ARG A 138 -5.40 32.41 -9.35
C ARG A 138 -4.80 31.04 -9.08
N TYR A 139 -3.77 30.68 -9.83
CA TYR A 139 -3.07 29.42 -9.63
C TYR A 139 -1.58 29.54 -9.94
N TYR A 140 -0.77 28.69 -9.30
CA TYR A 140 0.65 28.57 -9.57
C TYR A 140 0.86 27.62 -10.75
N SER A 141 1.58 28.06 -11.78
CA SER A 141 1.99 27.19 -12.88
C SER A 141 2.98 26.13 -12.43
N ASN A 142 3.03 25.01 -13.16
CA ASN A 142 4.02 23.96 -12.95
C ASN A 142 5.45 24.50 -13.09
N GLU A 143 5.67 25.48 -13.98
CA GLU A 143 6.98 26.15 -14.12
C GLU A 143 7.35 26.95 -12.88
N GLN A 144 6.41 27.72 -12.31
CA GLN A 144 6.64 28.49 -11.09
C GLN A 144 6.91 27.58 -9.89
N LEU A 145 6.12 26.52 -9.71
CA LEU A 145 6.31 25.55 -8.62
C LEU A 145 7.65 24.82 -8.75
N LEU A 146 8.04 24.40 -9.97
CA LEU A 146 9.34 23.78 -10.19
C LEU A 146 10.51 24.73 -9.86
N LYS A 147 10.38 26.01 -10.19
CA LYS A 147 11.39 27.02 -9.87
C LYS A 147 11.54 27.21 -8.36
N LEU A 148 10.43 27.32 -7.64
CA LEU A 148 10.43 27.43 -6.17
C LEU A 148 11.02 26.18 -5.51
N ALA A 149 10.65 24.99 -6.00
CA ALA A 149 11.20 23.73 -5.50
C ALA A 149 12.75 23.71 -5.65
N LYS A 150 13.28 24.10 -6.82
CA LYS A 150 14.74 24.18 -7.06
C LYS A 150 15.43 25.16 -6.11
N GLU A 151 14.84 26.33 -5.90
CA GLU A 151 15.38 27.35 -5.02
C GLU A 151 15.51 26.85 -3.58
N TYR A 152 14.42 26.30 -3.03
CA TYR A 152 14.39 25.83 -1.64
C TYR A 152 15.17 24.53 -1.43
N HIS A 153 15.21 23.65 -2.43
CA HIS A 153 16.07 22.48 -2.42
C HIS A 153 17.55 22.89 -2.24
N ALA A 154 18.01 23.86 -3.03
CA ALA A 154 19.38 24.38 -2.94
C ALA A 154 19.64 25.14 -1.63
N LEU A 155 18.68 25.97 -1.18
CA LEU A 155 18.80 26.76 0.05
C LEU A 155 18.91 25.87 1.29
N GLY A 156 18.03 24.88 1.41
CA GLY A 156 18.00 23.96 2.54
C GLY A 156 19.03 22.84 2.48
N LYS A 157 19.67 22.63 1.31
CA LYS A 157 20.40 21.39 1.01
C LYS A 157 19.54 20.17 1.35
N SER A 158 18.27 20.27 1.01
CA SER A 158 17.25 19.28 1.32
C SER A 158 17.46 18.05 0.43
N SER A 159 17.13 16.87 0.93
CA SER A 159 17.05 15.65 0.11
C SER A 159 15.73 15.60 -0.63
N MET A 160 14.69 16.25 -0.08
CA MET A 160 13.34 16.34 -0.63
C MET A 160 12.75 17.72 -0.37
N THR A 161 11.99 18.27 -1.32
CA THR A 161 11.29 19.55 -1.14
C THR A 161 9.78 19.40 -1.27
N MET A 162 9.03 19.84 -0.27
CA MET A 162 7.56 19.83 -0.27
C MET A 162 7.04 21.27 -0.36
N LEU A 163 6.28 21.57 -1.41
CA LEU A 163 5.56 22.84 -1.55
C LEU A 163 4.12 22.64 -1.08
N VAL A 164 3.72 23.40 -0.06
CA VAL A 164 2.36 23.39 0.49
C VAL A 164 1.64 24.66 0.02
N VAL A 165 0.72 24.51 -0.94
CA VAL A 165 0.02 25.63 -1.56
C VAL A 165 -1.16 26.08 -0.70
N ASP A 166 -0.91 26.97 0.25
CA ASP A 166 -1.84 27.33 1.33
C ASP A 166 -2.80 28.49 0.99
N CYS A 167 -2.78 29.01 -0.25
CA CYS A 167 -3.49 30.25 -0.58
C CYS A 167 -4.15 30.30 -1.97
N ALA A 168 -3.86 29.36 -2.86
CA ALA A 168 -4.35 29.38 -4.24
C ALA A 168 -4.45 27.96 -4.81
N GLU A 169 -4.87 27.85 -6.07
CA GLU A 169 -4.85 26.57 -6.79
C GLU A 169 -3.50 26.31 -7.50
N ILE A 170 -3.40 25.14 -8.12
CA ILE A 170 -2.31 24.76 -9.02
C ILE A 170 -2.83 24.53 -10.44
N GLU A 171 -1.90 24.48 -11.39
CA GLU A 171 -2.19 24.31 -12.82
C GLU A 171 -3.02 23.06 -13.11
N GLU A 172 -2.75 21.96 -12.40
CA GLU A 172 -3.47 20.70 -12.50
C GLU A 172 -4.57 20.62 -11.42
N PRO A 173 -5.81 21.08 -11.70
CA PRO A 173 -6.90 21.00 -10.74
C PRO A 173 -7.26 19.54 -10.47
N GLY A 174 -7.73 19.27 -9.25
CA GLY A 174 -8.21 17.94 -8.85
C GLY A 174 -7.25 17.22 -7.91
N TYR A 175 -5.94 17.44 -8.00
CA TYR A 175 -4.95 16.69 -7.21
C TYR A 175 -4.70 17.24 -5.81
N ALA A 176 -5.00 16.50 -4.75
CA ALA A 176 -4.73 16.98 -3.39
C ALA A 176 -3.22 16.95 -3.06
N GLY A 177 -2.49 16.01 -3.65
CA GLY A 177 -1.04 15.93 -3.62
C GLY A 177 -0.47 15.35 -4.91
N MET A 178 0.82 15.61 -5.14
CA MET A 178 1.62 15.02 -6.22
C MET A 178 3.07 14.85 -5.77
N ALA A 179 3.61 13.65 -5.94
CA ALA A 179 5.01 13.32 -5.72
C ALA A 179 5.76 13.14 -7.05
N TYR A 180 6.91 13.80 -7.17
CA TYR A 180 7.78 13.71 -8.34
C TYR A 180 9.09 13.04 -7.94
N GLN A 181 9.35 11.88 -8.55
CA GLN A 181 10.47 10.97 -8.25
C GLN A 181 11.77 11.34 -9.01
N ASP A 182 11.96 12.61 -9.37
CA ASP A 182 13.16 13.06 -10.09
C ASP A 182 14.43 12.79 -9.26
N GLU A 183 15.41 12.06 -9.80
CA GLU A 183 16.63 11.63 -9.07
C GLU A 183 17.34 12.79 -8.33
N ASP A 184 17.49 13.94 -9.01
CA ASP A 184 18.23 15.10 -8.49
C ASP A 184 17.33 16.11 -7.75
N LEU A 185 16.00 15.97 -7.84
CA LEU A 185 15.05 16.91 -7.24
C LEU A 185 13.74 16.22 -6.83
N PRO A 186 13.78 15.25 -5.88
CA PRO A 186 12.55 14.68 -5.34
C PRO A 186 11.71 15.79 -4.72
N ARG A 187 10.46 15.92 -5.16
CA ARG A 187 9.59 16.98 -4.66
C ARG A 187 8.14 16.54 -4.51
N ILE A 188 7.44 17.24 -3.65
CA ILE A 188 6.01 17.07 -3.39
C ILE A 188 5.33 18.42 -3.58
N ILE A 189 4.13 18.43 -4.15
CA ILE A 189 3.21 19.57 -4.16
C ILE A 189 1.93 19.12 -3.45
N THR A 190 1.48 19.86 -2.45
CA THR A 190 0.20 19.57 -1.78
C THR A 190 -0.73 20.78 -1.76
N ARG A 191 -2.04 20.50 -1.73
CA ARG A 191 -3.13 21.47 -1.61
C ARG A 191 -3.94 21.19 -0.34
N PRO A 192 -3.66 21.88 0.77
CA PRO A 192 -4.39 21.71 2.03
C PRO A 192 -5.90 21.93 1.91
N LYS A 193 -6.36 22.75 0.96
CA LYS A 193 -7.79 22.94 0.67
C LYS A 193 -8.50 21.63 0.30
N ALA A 194 -7.79 20.68 -0.31
CA ALA A 194 -8.37 19.50 -0.94
C ALA A 194 -8.22 18.21 -0.09
N ALA A 195 -7.39 18.20 0.95
CA ALA A 195 -7.18 17.01 1.77
C ALA A 195 -6.78 17.32 3.23
N GLY A 196 -6.96 16.31 4.09
CA GLY A 196 -6.46 16.31 5.46
C GLY A 196 -4.95 16.12 5.55
N SER A 197 -4.42 16.09 6.78
CA SER A 197 -2.97 16.03 7.04
C SER A 197 -2.30 14.75 6.53
N ASN A 198 -3.05 13.65 6.39
CA ASN A 198 -2.60 12.36 5.86
C ASN A 198 -1.98 12.44 4.45
N ILE A 199 -2.30 13.46 3.67
CA ILE A 199 -1.70 13.66 2.34
C ILE A 199 -0.18 13.77 2.43
N TYR A 200 0.36 14.34 3.52
CA TYR A 200 1.80 14.48 3.66
C TYR A 200 2.51 13.12 3.74
N SER A 201 1.98 12.17 4.51
CA SER A 201 2.59 10.84 4.64
C SER A 201 2.35 9.97 3.41
N HIS A 202 1.22 10.14 2.74
CA HIS A 202 0.93 9.53 1.44
C HIS A 202 1.98 9.95 0.39
N GLU A 203 2.12 11.24 0.14
CA GLU A 203 3.03 11.75 -0.88
C GLU A 203 4.51 11.50 -0.55
N ILE A 204 4.88 11.54 0.74
CA ILE A 204 6.21 11.12 1.17
C ILE A 204 6.43 9.64 0.82
N GLY A 205 5.44 8.77 1.03
CA GLY A 205 5.51 7.34 0.74
C GLY A 205 5.88 7.02 -0.71
N HIS A 206 5.38 7.81 -1.67
CA HIS A 206 5.76 7.70 -3.08
C HIS A 206 7.24 8.01 -3.34
N LEU A 207 7.95 8.68 -2.43
CA LEU A 207 9.36 9.01 -2.58
C LEU A 207 10.29 8.17 -1.69
N LEU A 208 9.76 7.43 -0.70
CA LEU A 208 10.56 6.59 0.19
C LEU A 208 10.98 5.31 -0.52
N ALA A 209 12.28 5.04 -0.52
CA ALA A 209 12.83 3.81 -1.07
C ALA A 209 13.94 3.26 -0.15
N PRO A 210 14.22 1.94 -0.18
CA PRO A 210 15.33 1.33 0.57
C PRO A 210 16.69 2.00 0.39
N ASN A 211 16.95 2.59 -0.78
CA ASN A 211 18.21 3.26 -1.08
C ASN A 211 18.20 4.77 -0.78
N GLY A 212 17.18 5.27 -0.08
CA GLY A 212 17.01 6.67 0.24
C GLY A 212 15.72 7.23 -0.37
N LEU A 213 15.86 8.01 -1.44
CA LEU A 213 14.75 8.60 -2.17
C LEU A 213 14.76 8.16 -3.62
N GLY A 214 13.57 8.05 -4.22
CA GLY A 214 13.42 7.73 -5.65
C GLY A 214 12.07 7.10 -5.93
N GLU A 215 12.10 6.02 -6.69
CA GLU A 215 10.94 5.19 -7.04
C GLU A 215 10.38 4.47 -5.80
N GLY A 216 9.56 5.18 -5.02
CA GLY A 216 8.94 4.68 -3.80
C GLY A 216 7.67 3.85 -4.06
N MET A 217 6.81 3.77 -3.05
CA MET A 217 5.59 2.95 -3.12
C MET A 217 4.63 3.43 -4.21
N LEU A 218 3.81 2.51 -4.72
CA LEU A 218 2.64 2.83 -5.53
C LEU A 218 1.41 2.89 -4.62
N HIS A 219 0.25 3.19 -5.19
CA HIS A 219 -1.01 3.06 -4.46
C HIS A 219 -1.26 1.61 -4.03
N GLU A 220 -1.84 1.42 -2.85
CA GLU A 220 -2.30 0.10 -2.42
C GLU A 220 -3.70 -0.15 -2.96
N LEU A 221 -3.77 -1.01 -3.96
CA LEU A 221 -5.03 -1.39 -4.57
C LEU A 221 -5.79 -2.35 -3.65
N MET A 222 -7.06 -2.57 -3.95
CA MET A 222 -7.87 -3.57 -3.27
C MET A 222 -8.59 -4.42 -4.30
N MET A 223 -8.50 -5.73 -4.16
CA MET A 223 -9.45 -6.66 -4.77
C MET A 223 -10.55 -6.90 -3.76
N ASN A 224 -11.81 -6.67 -4.15
CA ASN A 224 -12.95 -7.04 -3.32
C ASN A 224 -13.82 -8.09 -4.02
N CYS A 225 -14.30 -9.04 -3.22
CA CYS A 225 -15.25 -10.06 -3.66
C CYS A 225 -16.64 -9.74 -3.13
N ARG A 226 -17.18 -8.59 -3.56
CA ARG A 226 -18.52 -8.11 -3.19
C ARG A 226 -19.38 -7.95 -4.44
N LEU A 227 -20.59 -8.48 -4.39
CA LEU A 227 -21.65 -8.22 -5.37
C LEU A 227 -22.47 -7.04 -4.86
N GLU A 228 -22.53 -6.00 -5.66
CA GLU A 228 -23.32 -4.80 -5.40
C GLU A 228 -24.51 -4.73 -6.35
N ASP A 229 -25.63 -4.18 -5.88
CA ASP A 229 -26.74 -3.82 -6.76
C ASP A 229 -26.42 -2.55 -7.58
N ILE A 230 -27.42 -2.10 -8.35
CA ILE A 230 -27.30 -0.94 -9.23
C ILE A 230 -27.00 0.34 -8.43
N ASP A 231 -27.39 0.37 -7.15
CA ASP A 231 -27.25 1.50 -6.24
C ASP A 231 -25.94 1.41 -5.42
N GLY A 232 -25.05 0.46 -5.73
CA GLY A 232 -23.78 0.26 -5.04
C GLY A 232 -23.91 -0.39 -3.66
N LYS A 233 -25.10 -0.88 -3.30
CA LYS A 233 -25.29 -1.56 -2.02
C LYS A 233 -24.84 -3.01 -2.15
N THR A 234 -23.98 -3.47 -1.25
CA THR A 234 -23.59 -4.88 -1.20
C THR A 234 -24.82 -5.76 -0.97
N VAL A 235 -25.16 -6.58 -1.97
CA VAL A 235 -26.28 -7.52 -1.92
C VAL A 235 -25.83 -8.95 -1.61
N GLN A 236 -24.58 -9.29 -1.94
CA GLN A 236 -24.02 -10.61 -1.68
C GLN A 236 -22.50 -10.52 -1.58
N PHE A 237 -21.89 -11.40 -0.80
CA PHE A 237 -20.45 -11.63 -0.83
C PHE A 237 -20.19 -12.94 -1.61
N TYR A 238 -19.13 -13.03 -2.41
CA TYR A 238 -18.82 -14.30 -3.06
C TYR A 238 -18.59 -15.40 -2.01
N GLU A 239 -18.82 -16.67 -2.35
CA GLU A 239 -18.43 -17.74 -1.42
C GLU A 239 -16.89 -17.82 -1.38
N ALA A 240 -16.32 -18.17 -0.22
CA ALA A 240 -14.88 -18.35 -0.12
C ALA A 240 -14.44 -19.49 -1.04
N ASP A 241 -13.56 -19.21 -1.98
CA ASP A 241 -13.13 -20.18 -2.99
C ASP A 241 -11.67 -19.92 -3.41
N THR A 242 -11.17 -20.71 -4.36
CA THR A 242 -9.87 -20.53 -4.99
C THR A 242 -9.84 -19.24 -5.78
N ILE A 243 -8.66 -18.60 -5.87
CA ILE A 243 -8.52 -17.35 -6.61
C ILE A 243 -8.94 -17.48 -8.08
N GLN A 244 -8.72 -18.65 -8.69
CA GLN A 244 -9.18 -18.97 -10.04
C GLN A 244 -10.71 -18.90 -10.15
N LYS A 245 -11.43 -19.47 -9.18
CA LYS A 245 -12.89 -19.41 -9.15
C LYS A 245 -13.39 -18.00 -8.87
N LEU A 246 -12.80 -17.30 -7.91
CA LEU A 246 -13.19 -15.95 -7.53
C LEU A 246 -13.04 -14.97 -8.71
N VAL A 247 -11.89 -14.99 -9.40
CA VAL A 247 -11.66 -14.17 -10.60
C VAL A 247 -12.60 -14.57 -11.73
N SER A 248 -12.82 -15.88 -11.95
CA SER A 248 -13.78 -16.36 -12.96
C SER A 248 -15.22 -15.93 -12.67
N ASP A 249 -15.57 -15.74 -11.41
CA ASP A 249 -16.90 -15.32 -10.97
C ASP A 249 -17.09 -13.80 -10.99
N GLY A 250 -16.03 -13.05 -11.31
CA GLY A 250 -16.06 -11.60 -11.49
C GLY A 250 -15.48 -10.80 -10.33
N CYS A 251 -14.78 -11.41 -9.36
CA CYS A 251 -13.98 -10.63 -8.43
C CYS A 251 -12.83 -9.93 -9.20
N ASP A 252 -12.70 -8.63 -9.01
CA ASP A 252 -11.72 -7.78 -9.67
C ASP A 252 -11.21 -6.73 -8.66
N LEU A 253 -10.24 -5.92 -9.08
CA LEU A 253 -9.87 -4.70 -8.39
C LEU A 253 -11.08 -3.76 -8.31
N VAL A 254 -11.24 -3.13 -7.13
CA VAL A 254 -12.28 -2.14 -6.89
C VAL A 254 -12.19 -1.06 -7.96
N LYS A 255 -13.35 -0.73 -8.54
CA LYS A 255 -13.46 0.35 -9.53
C LYS A 255 -13.94 1.63 -8.86
N THR A 256 -13.71 2.75 -9.51
CA THR A 256 -14.34 4.03 -9.18
C THR A 256 -15.87 3.93 -9.25
N ASP A 257 -16.59 4.88 -8.66
CA ASP A 257 -18.06 4.87 -8.59
C ASP A 257 -18.72 4.80 -9.99
N ASP A 258 -18.10 5.42 -11.00
CA ASP A 258 -18.52 5.40 -12.41
C ASP A 258 -18.16 4.08 -13.14
N ARG A 259 -17.44 3.18 -12.46
CA ARG A 259 -16.96 1.87 -12.92
C ARG A 259 -16.04 1.92 -14.14
N THR A 260 -15.38 3.04 -14.40
CA THR A 260 -14.53 3.20 -15.60
C THR A 260 -13.04 2.99 -15.34
N ALA A 261 -12.57 3.22 -14.12
CA ALA A 261 -11.17 3.10 -13.72
C ALA A 261 -11.02 2.25 -12.45
N ILE A 262 -9.80 1.81 -12.18
CA ILE A 262 -9.46 1.22 -10.88
C ILE A 262 -9.51 2.33 -9.83
N ASN A 263 -10.16 2.06 -8.70
CA ASN A 263 -10.08 2.93 -7.54
C ASN A 263 -8.79 2.61 -6.79
N GLU A 264 -7.80 3.47 -6.98
CA GLU A 264 -6.50 3.38 -6.31
C GLU A 264 -6.59 3.69 -4.81
N TYR A 265 -7.74 4.22 -4.35
CA TYR A 265 -8.02 4.60 -2.96
C TYR A 265 -9.03 3.68 -2.27
N ALA A 266 -9.04 2.40 -2.64
CA ALA A 266 -9.99 1.44 -2.09
C ALA A 266 -9.49 0.72 -0.82
N SER A 267 -8.17 0.58 -0.63
CA SER A 267 -7.64 -0.21 0.49
C SER A 267 -7.58 0.61 1.78
N THR A 268 -8.33 0.20 2.79
CA THR A 268 -8.34 0.90 4.08
C THR A 268 -7.15 0.55 4.98
N LEU A 269 -6.22 -0.30 4.53
CA LEU A 269 -5.10 -0.82 5.35
C LEU A 269 -3.83 0.03 5.29
N SER A 270 -3.75 1.03 4.42
CA SER A 270 -2.64 1.99 4.42
C SER A 270 -3.05 3.38 3.97
N VAL A 271 -2.19 4.37 4.25
CA VAL A 271 -2.32 5.72 3.69
C VAL A 271 -2.14 5.72 2.17
N MET A 272 -1.45 4.73 1.59
CA MET A 272 -1.31 4.60 0.13
C MET A 272 -2.57 4.03 -0.54
N GLY A 273 -3.48 3.44 0.25
CA GLY A 273 -4.72 2.85 -0.22
C GLY A 273 -5.98 3.61 0.18
N ASP A 274 -6.01 4.37 1.28
CA ASP A 274 -7.10 5.28 1.62
C ASP A 274 -6.55 6.29 2.62
N SER A 275 -5.95 7.35 2.10
CA SER A 275 -5.31 8.36 2.93
C SER A 275 -6.32 9.03 3.88
N ALA A 276 -7.59 9.18 3.48
CA ALA A 276 -8.63 9.84 4.27
C ALA A 276 -8.96 9.08 5.57
N SER A 277 -8.83 7.74 5.58
CA SER A 277 -8.98 6.90 6.78
C SER A 277 -7.89 7.11 7.85
N TYR A 278 -6.90 7.98 7.59
CA TYR A 278 -5.78 8.29 8.49
C TYR A 278 -5.69 9.79 8.85
N ASN A 279 -6.78 10.53 8.62
CA ASN A 279 -6.88 11.97 8.88
C ASN A 279 -6.86 12.35 10.37
N ASP A 280 -7.10 11.39 11.28
CA ASP A 280 -7.20 11.63 12.71
C ASP A 280 -5.85 12.02 13.30
N SER A 281 -5.77 13.28 13.75
CA SER A 281 -4.65 13.77 14.55
C SER A 281 -4.71 13.12 15.93
N GLY A 282 -3.77 12.22 16.24
CA GLY A 282 -3.63 11.66 17.59
C GLY A 282 -3.57 10.14 17.71
N VAL A 283 -3.78 9.35 16.66
CA VAL A 283 -3.61 7.88 16.73
C VAL A 283 -2.22 7.49 16.24
N GLU A 284 -1.20 7.83 17.03
CA GLU A 284 0.20 7.40 16.82
C GLU A 284 0.32 5.86 16.82
N PHE A 285 -0.67 5.19 17.40
CA PHE A 285 -0.69 3.74 17.60
C PHE A 285 -1.17 2.93 16.39
N ARG A 286 -1.54 3.57 15.28
CA ARG A 286 -1.88 2.88 14.02
C ARG A 286 -0.73 2.91 13.02
N PRO A 287 -0.26 1.75 12.50
CA PRO A 287 0.68 1.75 11.40
C PRO A 287 -0.02 2.37 10.19
N ILE A 288 0.64 3.36 9.59
CA ILE A 288 0.11 4.07 8.42
C ILE A 288 0.39 3.32 7.11
N TYR A 289 1.30 2.34 7.12
CA TYR A 289 1.62 1.51 5.97
C TYR A 289 1.24 0.05 6.24
N SER A 290 0.82 -0.64 5.19
CA SER A 290 0.43 -2.04 5.28
C SER A 290 1.66 -2.94 5.49
N PRO A 291 1.46 -4.21 5.88
CA PRO A 291 2.57 -5.14 6.04
C PRO A 291 3.39 -5.34 4.76
N ALA A 292 2.75 -5.38 3.59
CA ALA A 292 3.46 -5.54 2.32
C ALA A 292 4.31 -4.31 1.99
N GLU A 293 3.76 -3.11 2.21
CA GLU A 293 4.48 -1.84 2.06
C GLU A 293 5.66 -1.73 3.03
N LEU A 294 5.45 -2.13 4.29
CA LEU A 294 6.51 -2.15 5.30
C LEU A 294 7.65 -3.11 4.96
N ALA A 295 7.35 -4.25 4.35
CA ALA A 295 8.36 -5.19 3.87
C ALA A 295 9.20 -4.60 2.71
N PHE A 296 8.62 -3.71 1.90
CA PHE A 296 9.37 -2.95 0.90
C PHE A 296 10.18 -1.82 1.54
N LEU A 297 9.56 -1.00 2.40
CA LEU A 297 10.17 0.20 2.98
C LEU A 297 11.30 -0.11 3.96
N ASP A 298 11.19 -1.20 4.72
CA ASP A 298 12.15 -1.58 5.75
C ASP A 298 12.74 -2.98 5.48
N PRO A 299 13.83 -3.07 4.68
CA PRO A 299 14.48 -4.33 4.35
C PRO A 299 15.09 -5.10 5.54
N ARG A 300 15.17 -4.48 6.73
CA ARG A 300 15.61 -5.13 7.97
C ARG A 300 14.57 -6.13 8.48
N ARG A 301 13.30 -6.00 8.05
CA ARG A 301 12.23 -6.94 8.42
C ARG A 301 12.52 -8.31 7.79
N LYS A 302 12.41 -9.36 8.59
CA LYS A 302 12.71 -10.74 8.16
C LYS A 302 11.55 -11.29 7.36
N VAL A 303 11.73 -11.46 6.06
CA VAL A 303 10.73 -12.00 5.14
C VAL A 303 11.28 -13.26 4.49
N SER A 304 10.55 -14.37 4.61
CA SER A 304 10.96 -15.61 3.94
C SER A 304 10.26 -15.73 2.61
N ARG A 305 11.04 -15.89 1.54
CA ARG A 305 10.50 -16.39 0.27
C ARG A 305 10.50 -17.90 0.27
N VAL A 306 9.33 -18.47 0.03
CA VAL A 306 9.10 -19.92 0.10
C VAL A 306 8.31 -20.38 -1.10
N GLU A 307 8.52 -21.64 -1.48
CA GLU A 307 7.58 -22.32 -2.37
C GLU A 307 6.24 -22.53 -1.66
N ALA A 308 5.15 -22.66 -2.41
CA ALA A 308 3.80 -22.98 -1.93
C ALA A 308 3.71 -24.40 -1.35
N SER A 309 4.50 -24.68 -0.31
CA SER A 309 4.68 -25.99 0.30
C SER A 309 4.09 -26.00 1.72
N PRO A 310 3.59 -27.15 2.19
CA PRO A 310 2.98 -27.24 3.51
C PRO A 310 3.92 -26.81 4.62
N GLY A 311 3.39 -26.02 5.55
CA GLY A 311 4.20 -25.48 6.62
C GLY A 311 3.50 -24.45 7.49
N THR A 312 3.95 -24.29 8.72
CA THR A 312 3.44 -23.29 9.67
C THR A 312 4.50 -22.22 9.90
N TYR A 313 4.12 -20.96 9.74
CA TYR A 313 5.01 -19.80 9.78
C TYR A 313 4.48 -18.80 10.82
N PRO A 314 5.11 -18.70 12.00
CA PRO A 314 4.80 -17.66 12.99
C PRO A 314 5.20 -16.28 12.46
N LEU A 315 4.31 -15.30 12.55
CA LEU A 315 4.52 -13.94 12.05
C LEU A 315 4.43 -12.93 13.20
N SER A 316 5.20 -11.85 13.12
CA SER A 316 5.25 -10.84 14.18
C SER A 316 5.77 -9.49 13.67
N TYR A 317 5.27 -8.39 14.25
CA TYR A 317 5.83 -7.04 14.05
C TYR A 317 7.20 -6.84 14.73
N ASN A 318 7.58 -7.72 15.65
CA ASN A 318 8.88 -7.66 16.31
C ASN A 318 10.00 -7.88 15.28
N THR A 319 10.93 -6.93 15.20
CA THR A 319 12.00 -6.90 14.20
C THR A 319 12.99 -8.07 14.29
N ASP A 320 13.10 -8.73 15.45
CA ASP A 320 13.94 -9.93 15.60
C ASP A 320 13.26 -11.21 15.09
N LYS A 321 11.95 -11.17 14.83
CA LYS A 321 11.13 -12.31 14.40
C LYS A 321 10.77 -12.21 12.92
N GLN A 322 10.22 -13.30 12.40
CA GLN A 322 9.71 -13.36 11.03
C GLN A 322 8.50 -12.44 10.89
N PHE A 323 8.56 -11.52 9.93
CA PHE A 323 7.53 -10.51 9.69
C PHE A 323 6.52 -10.96 8.64
N GLY A 324 6.98 -11.59 7.55
CA GLY A 324 6.11 -12.00 6.46
C GLY A 324 6.65 -13.18 5.66
N ILE A 325 5.77 -13.72 4.80
CA ILE A 325 6.08 -14.79 3.84
C ILE A 325 5.77 -14.30 2.43
N GLU A 326 6.69 -14.57 1.52
CA GLU A 326 6.51 -14.37 0.08
C GLU A 326 6.40 -15.70 -0.65
N VAL A 327 5.40 -15.82 -1.52
CA VAL A 327 5.23 -16.97 -2.41
C VAL A 327 5.27 -16.47 -3.86
N PRO A 328 6.25 -16.89 -4.68
CA PRO A 328 6.29 -16.52 -6.10
C PRO A 328 5.04 -16.98 -6.86
N LEU A 329 4.54 -16.14 -7.74
CA LEU A 329 3.46 -16.50 -8.67
C LEU A 329 4.03 -17.03 -9.98
N PRO A 330 3.46 -18.10 -10.55
CA PRO A 330 3.74 -18.52 -11.93
C PRO A 330 3.52 -17.38 -12.96
N GLU A 331 4.20 -17.46 -14.09
CA GLU A 331 4.05 -16.47 -15.17
C GLU A 331 2.62 -16.43 -15.75
N ASP A 332 1.91 -17.55 -15.74
CA ASP A 332 0.53 -17.69 -16.23
C ASP A 332 -0.51 -17.66 -15.11
N HIS A 333 -0.14 -17.10 -13.94
CA HIS A 333 -1.03 -17.05 -12.79
C HIS A 333 -2.29 -16.21 -13.05
N VAL A 334 -3.46 -16.69 -12.60
CA VAL A 334 -4.76 -16.05 -12.86
C VAL A 334 -4.84 -14.61 -12.32
N LEU A 335 -4.14 -14.28 -11.24
CA LEU A 335 -4.12 -12.90 -10.72
C LEU A 335 -3.61 -11.89 -11.76
N ARG A 336 -2.78 -12.32 -12.71
CA ARG A 336 -2.27 -11.45 -13.79
C ARG A 336 -3.36 -11.02 -14.79
N THR A 337 -4.57 -11.57 -14.72
CA THR A 337 -5.70 -11.08 -15.51
C THR A 337 -6.28 -9.78 -14.96
N ILE A 338 -6.16 -9.55 -13.65
CA ILE A 338 -6.66 -8.35 -12.95
C ILE A 338 -5.53 -7.43 -12.47
N ILE A 339 -4.35 -7.97 -12.17
CA ILE A 339 -3.12 -7.25 -11.78
C ILE A 339 -1.98 -7.76 -12.67
N PRO A 340 -1.82 -7.24 -13.90
CA PRO A 340 -0.89 -7.80 -14.90
C PRO A 340 0.56 -7.98 -14.43
N GLU A 341 1.01 -7.10 -13.53
CA GLU A 341 2.38 -7.05 -13.02
C GLU A 341 2.61 -7.97 -11.81
N ALA A 342 1.56 -8.54 -11.21
CA ALA A 342 1.65 -9.36 -9.99
C ALA A 342 2.72 -10.47 -10.11
N ASP A 343 3.67 -10.49 -9.19
CA ASP A 343 4.80 -11.42 -9.21
C ASP A 343 4.87 -12.34 -7.98
N THR A 344 4.26 -11.93 -6.86
CA THR A 344 4.36 -12.60 -5.57
C THR A 344 3.09 -12.40 -4.76
N LEU A 345 2.77 -13.39 -3.92
CA LEU A 345 1.85 -13.23 -2.80
C LEU A 345 2.65 -12.91 -1.56
N PHE A 346 2.22 -11.91 -0.79
CA PHE A 346 2.76 -11.57 0.51
C PHE A 346 1.73 -11.87 1.60
N PHE A 347 2.13 -12.60 2.64
CA PHE A 347 1.34 -12.89 3.82
C PHE A 347 1.97 -12.18 5.02
N GLY A 348 1.21 -11.33 5.70
CA GLY A 348 1.72 -10.54 6.83
C GLY A 348 0.68 -10.20 7.88
N PRO A 349 1.11 -9.91 9.12
CA PRO A 349 0.23 -9.50 10.19
C PRO A 349 -0.23 -8.06 9.94
N ALA A 350 -1.51 -7.85 9.66
CA ALA A 350 -2.13 -6.54 9.53
C ALA A 350 -2.96 -6.21 10.75
N ILE A 351 -3.14 -4.92 11.01
CA ILE A 351 -3.89 -4.44 12.15
C ILE A 351 -5.11 -3.70 11.61
N SER A 352 -6.22 -4.43 11.59
CA SER A 352 -7.50 -4.01 11.01
C SER A 352 -8.29 -3.09 11.95
N HIS A 353 -8.09 -3.24 13.27
CA HIS A 353 -8.77 -2.49 14.32
C HIS A 353 -7.79 -2.14 15.43
N ILE A 354 -7.77 -0.87 15.85
CA ILE A 354 -6.87 -0.38 16.89
C ILE A 354 -7.69 0.27 17.98
N ASP A 355 -7.41 -0.13 19.21
CA ASP A 355 -7.70 0.69 20.36
C ASP A 355 -6.64 1.80 20.38
N ASP A 356 -7.08 3.06 20.28
CA ASP A 356 -6.23 4.27 20.23
C ASP A 356 -5.32 4.45 21.46
N ASN A 357 -5.25 3.48 22.38
CA ASN A 357 -4.41 3.50 23.56
C ASN A 357 -3.34 2.40 23.59
N ILE A 358 -3.33 1.48 22.61
CA ILE A 358 -2.40 0.34 22.60
C ILE A 358 -1.52 0.42 21.34
N PRO A 359 -0.19 0.60 21.49
CA PRO A 359 0.74 0.60 20.36
C PRO A 359 0.63 -0.66 19.51
N PHE A 360 0.76 -0.52 18.19
CA PHE A 360 0.62 -1.62 17.24
C PHE A 360 1.65 -2.74 17.43
N GLU A 361 2.79 -2.42 18.04
CA GLU A 361 3.85 -3.37 18.40
C GLU A 361 3.52 -4.17 19.66
N SER A 362 2.49 -3.78 20.42
CA SER A 362 2.07 -4.49 21.63
C SER A 362 1.56 -5.88 21.29
N ASP A 363 1.89 -6.85 22.16
CA ASP A 363 1.34 -8.19 22.13
C ASP A 363 -0.18 -8.22 22.45
N ASP A 364 -0.71 -7.13 23.02
CA ASP A 364 -2.14 -6.97 23.33
C ASP A 364 -2.99 -6.52 22.12
N VAL A 365 -2.37 -6.10 21.02
CA VAL A 365 -3.08 -5.75 19.78
C VAL A 365 -3.36 -7.00 18.97
N GLU A 366 -4.63 -7.28 18.71
CA GLU A 366 -5.06 -8.36 17.81
C GLU A 366 -4.63 -8.05 16.38
N LYS A 367 -3.95 -9.00 15.74
CA LYS A 367 -3.46 -8.88 14.37
C LYS A 367 -4.09 -9.98 13.52
N ASP A 368 -4.62 -9.61 12.36
CA ASP A 368 -5.06 -10.55 11.34
C ASP A 368 -3.90 -10.87 10.41
N ILE A 369 -3.85 -12.08 9.85
CA ILE A 369 -2.99 -12.31 8.68
C ILE A 369 -3.77 -11.92 7.43
N LYS A 370 -3.24 -10.95 6.68
CA LYS A 370 -3.78 -10.54 5.37
C LYS A 370 -2.87 -11.02 4.25
N VAL A 371 -3.46 -11.08 3.06
CA VAL A 371 -2.80 -11.54 1.84
C VAL A 371 -2.80 -10.41 0.82
N PHE A 372 -1.63 -10.17 0.24
CA PHE A 372 -1.42 -9.13 -0.75
C PHE A 372 -0.85 -9.75 -2.01
N ALA A 373 -1.28 -9.29 -3.18
CA ALA A 373 -0.48 -9.42 -4.38
C ALA A 373 0.54 -8.27 -4.39
N THR A 374 1.80 -8.57 -4.70
CA THR A 374 2.83 -7.53 -4.84
C THR A 374 3.52 -7.62 -6.19
N TRP A 375 4.09 -6.49 -6.62
CA TRP A 375 4.85 -6.38 -7.87
C TRP A 375 5.89 -5.26 -7.78
N ASN A 376 6.74 -5.16 -8.81
CA ASN A 376 7.82 -4.18 -8.89
C ASN A 376 8.70 -4.19 -7.62
N ASN A 377 9.08 -5.40 -7.18
CA ASN A 377 9.86 -5.66 -5.96
C ASN A 377 9.15 -5.24 -4.65
N GLY A 378 7.83 -5.19 -4.64
CA GLY A 378 7.01 -4.84 -3.47
C GLY A 378 6.62 -3.37 -3.39
N ARG A 379 6.95 -2.56 -4.40
CA ARG A 379 6.48 -1.17 -4.51
C ARG A 379 4.98 -1.10 -4.69
N GLY A 380 4.45 -1.98 -5.56
CA GLY A 380 3.04 -2.10 -5.82
C GLY A 380 2.43 -3.18 -4.96
N THR A 381 1.31 -2.86 -4.31
CA THR A 381 0.59 -3.76 -3.41
C THR A 381 -0.90 -3.75 -3.75
N ALA A 382 -1.54 -4.90 -3.62
CA ALA A 382 -2.98 -5.02 -3.69
C ALA A 382 -3.46 -5.94 -2.58
N LEU A 383 -4.28 -5.42 -1.67
CA LEU A 383 -4.96 -6.21 -0.65
C LEU A 383 -5.94 -7.17 -1.33
N LEU A 384 -5.76 -8.46 -1.11
CA LEU A 384 -6.71 -9.49 -1.55
C LEU A 384 -7.73 -9.71 -0.43
N ASP A 385 -8.77 -8.86 -0.38
CA ASP A 385 -9.89 -8.99 0.57
C ASP A 385 -10.86 -10.11 0.13
N ILE A 386 -10.34 -11.34 0.19
CA ILE A 386 -11.06 -12.58 -0.12
C ILE A 386 -11.44 -13.34 1.16
N ALA A 387 -10.82 -12.99 2.28
CA ALA A 387 -11.12 -13.51 3.60
C ALA A 387 -12.38 -12.80 4.14
N LEU A 388 -13.55 -13.22 3.64
CA LEU A 388 -14.86 -12.73 4.08
C LEU A 388 -15.20 -13.06 5.56
N PHE A 389 -14.20 -13.49 6.34
CA PHE A 389 -14.31 -14.08 7.67
C PHE A 389 -13.86 -13.15 8.80
N ASP A 390 -13.34 -11.97 8.52
CA ASP A 390 -12.79 -11.06 9.54
C ASP A 390 -13.81 -10.58 10.59
N LYS A 391 -15.10 -10.88 10.41
CA LYS A 391 -16.17 -10.44 11.33
C LYS A 391 -16.72 -11.52 12.25
N VAL A 392 -16.17 -12.74 12.23
CA VAL A 392 -16.58 -13.78 13.18
C VAL A 392 -15.40 -14.18 14.03
N GLN A 393 -15.32 -13.58 15.24
CA GLN A 393 -14.45 -14.04 16.32
C GLN A 393 -14.69 -15.55 16.53
N TYR A 394 -13.80 -16.36 15.98
CA TYR A 394 -13.82 -17.79 16.22
C TYR A 394 -12.77 -18.11 17.26
N ASN A 395 -13.28 -18.43 18.46
CA ASN A 395 -12.58 -18.99 19.61
C ASN A 395 -11.47 -20.00 19.24
N GLY A 396 -10.27 -19.50 18.91
CA GLY A 396 -9.03 -20.29 18.77
C GLY A 396 -8.92 -21.26 17.59
N ASN A 397 -9.73 -21.13 16.52
CA ASN A 397 -9.65 -22.02 15.34
C ASN A 397 -9.07 -21.31 14.10
N GLU A 398 -8.31 -22.06 13.30
CA GLU A 398 -7.74 -21.59 12.03
C GLU A 398 -8.83 -21.16 11.02
N SER A 399 -8.58 -20.05 10.32
CA SER A 399 -9.45 -19.48 9.29
C SER A 399 -8.79 -19.51 7.92
N VAL A 400 -9.51 -19.93 6.88
CA VAL A 400 -8.98 -19.88 5.50
C VAL A 400 -8.92 -18.42 5.06
N ILE A 401 -7.72 -17.98 4.66
CA ILE A 401 -7.46 -16.62 4.19
C ILE A 401 -7.12 -16.58 2.70
N TYR A 402 -6.69 -17.69 2.11
CA TYR A 402 -6.37 -17.79 0.68
C TYR A 402 -6.41 -19.24 0.20
N ALA A 403 -6.81 -19.44 -1.06
CA ALA A 403 -6.77 -20.74 -1.72
C ALA A 403 -6.46 -20.56 -3.20
N ASP A 404 -5.67 -21.48 -3.76
CA ASP A 404 -5.10 -21.35 -5.09
C ASP A 404 -4.82 -22.71 -5.73
N GLU A 405 -5.43 -22.93 -6.89
CA GLU A 405 -5.31 -24.18 -7.64
C GLU A 405 -3.97 -24.29 -8.38
N GLN A 406 -3.43 -23.18 -8.87
CA GLN A 406 -2.17 -23.15 -9.63
C GLN A 406 -0.97 -23.37 -8.69
N LEU A 407 -1.10 -22.96 -7.43
CA LEU A 407 -0.11 -23.21 -6.38
C LEU A 407 -0.35 -24.49 -5.57
N ASP A 408 -1.46 -25.21 -5.79
CA ASP A 408 -1.91 -26.33 -4.92
C ASP A 408 -1.93 -25.94 -3.43
N LEU A 409 -2.45 -24.75 -3.11
CA LEU A 409 -2.31 -24.11 -1.79
C LEU A 409 -3.66 -23.76 -1.16
N VAL A 410 -3.79 -24.04 0.13
CA VAL A 410 -4.74 -23.40 1.05
C VAL A 410 -3.94 -22.78 2.18
N ALA A 411 -4.03 -21.47 2.35
CA ALA A 411 -3.46 -20.74 3.47
C ALA A 411 -4.54 -20.51 4.53
N VAL A 412 -4.19 -20.86 5.78
CA VAL A 412 -5.02 -20.57 6.95
C VAL A 412 -4.27 -19.67 7.92
N SER A 413 -4.97 -18.73 8.56
CA SER A 413 -4.46 -17.95 9.68
C SER A 413 -4.89 -18.57 11.01
N GLY A 414 -4.07 -18.43 12.04
CA GLY A 414 -4.41 -18.86 13.39
C GLY A 414 -3.57 -18.16 14.46
N TYR A 415 -3.89 -18.46 15.73
CA TYR A 415 -3.20 -17.93 16.91
C TYR A 415 -2.84 -19.07 17.86
N SER A 416 -1.59 -19.10 18.35
CA SER A 416 -1.19 -20.05 19.39
C SER A 416 -0.31 -19.40 20.47
N ASN A 417 0.86 -18.90 20.09
CA ASN A 417 1.79 -18.10 20.90
C ASN A 417 2.17 -16.81 20.15
N GLY A 418 1.17 -16.23 19.47
CA GLY A 418 1.34 -15.28 18.38
C GLY A 418 0.63 -15.76 17.12
N GLU A 419 0.50 -14.85 16.17
CA GLU A 419 -0.12 -15.07 14.88
C GLU A 419 0.73 -15.99 14.00
N TYR A 420 0.09 -16.82 13.19
CA TYR A 420 0.77 -17.61 12.18
C TYR A 420 -0.06 -17.76 10.93
N VAL A 421 0.62 -18.03 9.82
CA VAL A 421 0.03 -18.57 8.61
C VAL A 421 0.47 -20.02 8.43
N ARG A 422 -0.48 -20.90 8.09
CA ARG A 422 -0.18 -22.29 7.74
C ARG A 422 -0.60 -22.59 6.31
N PHE A 423 0.34 -23.12 5.54
CA PHE A 423 0.14 -23.59 4.18
C PHE A 423 -0.20 -25.08 4.21
N ILE A 424 -1.22 -25.45 3.44
CA ILE A 424 -1.75 -26.80 3.32
C ILE A 424 -1.89 -27.07 1.82
N LYS A 425 -1.58 -28.30 1.38
CA LYS A 425 -1.85 -28.67 -0.01
C LYS A 425 -3.33 -28.69 -0.28
N LEU A 426 -3.79 -28.00 -1.32
CA LEU A 426 -5.19 -27.95 -1.70
C LEU A 426 -5.73 -29.35 -2.05
N ASN A 427 -4.95 -30.14 -2.79
CA ASN A 427 -5.32 -31.51 -3.19
C ASN A 427 -5.27 -32.55 -2.05
N SER A 428 -4.82 -32.16 -0.85
CA SER A 428 -4.83 -33.05 0.31
C SER A 428 -6.23 -33.19 0.90
N SER A 429 -6.48 -34.26 1.65
CA SER A 429 -7.75 -34.43 2.37
C SER A 429 -8.04 -33.30 3.35
N GLU A 430 -6.99 -32.75 3.98
CA GLU A 430 -7.13 -31.61 4.87
C GLU A 430 -7.46 -30.32 4.08
N GLY A 431 -6.69 -30.00 3.05
CA GLY A 431 -6.89 -28.78 2.25
C GLY A 431 -8.29 -28.72 1.65
N ALA A 432 -8.75 -29.82 1.03
CA ALA A 432 -10.11 -29.93 0.50
C ALA A 432 -11.18 -29.76 1.58
N MET A 433 -10.97 -30.32 2.78
CA MET A 433 -11.90 -30.17 3.91
C MET A 433 -11.96 -28.73 4.39
N ARG A 434 -10.81 -28.06 4.58
CA ARG A 434 -10.72 -26.67 5.04
C ARG A 434 -11.42 -25.71 4.08
N LEU A 435 -11.18 -25.86 2.78
CA LEU A 435 -11.84 -25.03 1.77
C LEU A 435 -13.35 -25.29 1.71
N ASN A 436 -13.79 -26.55 1.78
CA ASN A 436 -15.22 -26.86 1.80
C ASN A 436 -15.93 -26.33 3.06
N ASP A 437 -15.27 -26.37 4.21
CA ASP A 437 -15.79 -25.74 5.42
C ASP A 437 -15.83 -24.21 5.32
N ALA A 438 -14.87 -23.58 4.63
CA ALA A 438 -14.93 -22.15 4.32
C ALA A 438 -16.13 -21.83 3.40
N ARG A 439 -16.28 -22.54 2.27
CA ARG A 439 -17.43 -22.43 1.35
C ARG A 439 -18.77 -22.51 2.07
N ARG A 440 -18.95 -23.57 2.89
CA ARG A 440 -20.18 -23.78 3.66
C ARG A 440 -20.45 -22.62 4.61
N ARG A 441 -19.43 -22.14 5.34
CA ARG A 441 -19.58 -21.02 6.27
C ARG A 441 -19.96 -19.72 5.56
N THR A 442 -19.37 -19.41 4.41
CA THR A 442 -19.77 -18.23 3.61
C THR A 442 -21.19 -18.35 3.09
N ALA A 443 -21.62 -19.54 2.64
CA ALA A 443 -22.98 -19.77 2.17
C ALA A 443 -24.01 -19.57 3.29
N GLU A 444 -23.76 -20.11 4.49
CA GLU A 444 -24.60 -19.91 5.68
C GLU A 444 -24.73 -18.42 6.05
N ARG A 445 -23.62 -17.66 6.02
CA ARG A 445 -23.63 -16.22 6.28
C ARG A 445 -24.44 -15.45 5.24
N ASN A 446 -24.24 -15.73 3.96
CA ASN A 446 -24.96 -15.04 2.88
C ASN A 446 -26.48 -15.21 3.03
N GLN A 447 -26.94 -16.40 3.45
CA GLN A 447 -28.35 -16.62 3.75
C GLN A 447 -28.86 -15.72 4.89
N ILE A 448 -28.09 -15.55 5.95
CA ILE A 448 -28.45 -14.66 7.07
C ILE A 448 -28.49 -13.19 6.62
N ALA A 449 -27.48 -12.74 5.87
CA ALA A 449 -27.41 -11.36 5.38
C ALA A 449 -28.60 -11.01 4.47
N ILE A 450 -28.99 -11.93 3.59
CA ILE A 450 -30.17 -11.78 2.72
C ILE A 450 -31.46 -11.70 3.56
N GLN A 451 -31.61 -12.53 4.60
CA GLN A 451 -32.80 -12.54 5.47
C GLN A 451 -32.96 -11.30 6.33
N GLN A 452 -31.87 -10.61 6.69
CA GLN A 452 -31.90 -9.37 7.48
C GLN A 452 -32.11 -8.11 6.63
N SER A 453 -31.97 -8.25 5.29
CA SER A 453 -32.10 -7.16 4.32
C SER A 453 -33.49 -7.10 3.66
N SER A 454 -34.29 -8.16 3.85
CA SER A 454 -35.69 -8.33 3.41
C SER A 454 -36.65 -8.11 4.57
#